data_AF-A0A945BMH8-F1
#
_entry.id   AF-A0A945BMH8-F1
#
_cell.length_a   1.000
_cell.length_b   1.000
_cell.length_c   1.000
_cell.angle_alpha   90.00
_cell.angle_beta   90.00
_cell.angle_gamma   90.00
#
_symmetry.space_group_name_H-M   'P 1'
#
loop_
_entity.id
_entity.type
_entity.pdbx_description
1 polymer ?
#
loop_
_entity_poly.entity_id
_entity_poly.type
_entity_poly.pdbx_seq_one_letter_code
_entity_poly.pdbx_strand_id
1 'polypeptide(L)'
;HTKEGADEGDAVRVLFTDASRGEATGEYLFALVEPYLGDGTLYDKNTMANTVKGSVVGHTKQLAGNGEFDVVILRTQKTIHPNTGTTVYELWFSPGAIGAEVLEEGFAFGLGVAVIDSDPDAPGKQGWSGWGPDSVVLETNPGETALITLVGDPADDDD
;
A
#
# COMPACT_ATOMS: atom_id res chain seq x y z
N HIS A 1 2.42 13.62 -21.95
CA HIS A 1 3.51 13.28 -21.03
C HIS A 1 2.89 12.49 -19.89
N THR A 2 2.89 11.18 -19.98
CA THR A 2 2.48 10.27 -18.90
C THR A 2 3.69 9.40 -18.67
N LYS A 3 4.53 9.83 -17.74
CA LYS A 3 5.68 9.02 -17.34
C LYS A 3 5.10 7.88 -16.49
N GLU A 4 5.60 6.68 -16.73
CA GLU A 4 4.95 5.42 -16.34
C GLU A 4 5.37 4.98 -14.92
N GLY A 5 5.75 5.93 -14.07
CA GLY A 5 6.22 5.68 -12.72
C GLY A 5 5.05 5.44 -11.77
N ALA A 6 5.06 4.30 -11.08
CA ALA A 6 4.09 4.02 -10.02
C ALA A 6 4.34 4.86 -8.73
N ASP A 7 5.23 5.86 -8.80
CA ASP A 7 5.51 6.89 -7.80
C ASP A 7 5.05 8.29 -8.25
N GLU A 8 4.23 8.38 -9.30
CA GLU A 8 3.74 9.65 -9.88
C GLU A 8 2.32 10.03 -9.45
N GLY A 9 1.88 9.54 -8.29
CA GLY A 9 0.58 9.84 -7.68
C GLY A 9 0.56 9.55 -6.18
N ASP A 10 -0.60 9.76 -5.55
CA ASP A 10 -0.82 9.30 -4.17
C ASP A 10 -0.59 7.79 -4.11
N ALA A 11 0.39 7.38 -3.32
CA ALA A 11 0.85 5.99 -3.33
C ALA A 11 1.04 5.44 -1.93
N VAL A 12 0.85 4.13 -1.80
CA VAL A 12 1.19 3.34 -0.63
C VAL A 12 2.20 2.28 -1.05
N ARG A 13 3.33 2.21 -0.35
CA ARG A 13 4.29 1.10 -0.43
C ARG A 13 4.22 0.27 0.84
N VAL A 14 4.27 -1.05 0.66
CA VAL A 14 4.27 -2.03 1.75
C VAL A 14 5.46 -2.97 1.58
N LEU A 15 6.19 -3.19 2.66
CA LEU A 15 7.27 -4.16 2.77
C LEU A 15 6.95 -5.15 3.88
N PHE A 16 7.02 -6.43 3.57
CA PHE A 16 7.07 -7.51 4.54
C PHE A 16 8.46 -8.12 4.58
N THR A 17 8.91 -8.51 5.77
CA THR A 17 10.19 -9.18 5.97
C THR A 17 10.03 -10.38 6.88
N ASP A 18 11.05 -11.23 6.91
CA ASP A 18 11.16 -12.26 7.93
C ASP A 18 11.25 -11.67 9.35
N ALA A 19 11.08 -12.51 10.38
CA ALA A 19 11.12 -12.08 11.79
C ALA A 19 12.45 -11.44 12.19
N SER A 20 13.56 -11.82 11.54
CA SER A 20 14.88 -11.24 11.80
C SER A 20 15.04 -9.85 11.18
N ARG A 21 14.11 -9.45 10.30
CA ARG A 21 14.15 -8.21 9.51
C ARG A 21 15.42 -8.12 8.67
N GLY A 22 15.87 -9.27 8.17
CA GLY A 22 17.05 -9.42 7.32
C GLY A 22 16.70 -9.58 5.86
N GLU A 23 15.56 -10.20 5.55
CA GLU A 23 15.15 -10.52 4.18
C GLU A 23 13.71 -10.11 3.91
N ALA A 24 13.47 -9.52 2.74
CA ALA A 24 12.12 -9.18 2.28
C ALA A 24 11.37 -10.45 1.85
N THR A 25 10.17 -10.65 2.40
CA THR A 25 9.25 -11.74 2.02
C THR A 25 8.24 -11.29 0.97
N GLY A 26 7.90 -10.00 0.96
CA GLY A 26 7.03 -9.40 -0.05
C GLY A 26 7.19 -7.88 -0.11
N GLU A 27 7.07 -7.32 -1.31
CA GLU A 27 7.10 -5.87 -1.50
C GLU A 27 6.04 -5.45 -2.52
N TYR A 28 5.24 -4.45 -2.16
CA TYR A 28 4.04 -4.06 -2.91
C TYR A 28 3.93 -2.54 -3.04
N LEU A 29 3.43 -2.08 -4.17
CA LEU A 29 3.20 -0.67 -4.49
C LEU A 29 1.80 -0.49 -5.06
N PHE A 30 1.08 0.47 -4.50
CA PHE A 30 -0.29 0.84 -4.88
C PHE A 30 -0.32 2.34 -5.13
N ALA A 31 -0.62 2.76 -6.35
CA ALA A 31 -0.62 4.17 -6.73
C ALA A 31 -1.90 4.54 -7.45
N LEU A 32 -2.44 5.72 -7.15
CA LEU A 32 -3.57 6.29 -7.86
C LEU A 32 -3.06 7.42 -8.77
N VAL A 33 -3.29 7.30 -10.08
CA VAL A 33 -2.71 8.16 -11.13
C VAL A 33 -3.74 9.07 -11.79
N GLU A 34 -5.03 8.68 -11.83
CA GLU A 34 -6.04 9.49 -12.55
C GLU A 34 -6.44 10.76 -11.80
N PRO A 35 -6.73 11.85 -12.53
CA PRO A 35 -7.42 12.99 -11.96
C PRO A 35 -8.93 12.70 -11.88
N TYR A 36 -9.42 12.59 -10.65
CA TYR A 36 -10.70 13.14 -10.21
C TYR A 36 -11.96 12.75 -11.03
N LEU A 37 -12.51 11.55 -10.79
CA LEU A 37 -13.77 11.12 -11.41
C LEU A 37 -15.04 11.59 -10.65
N GLY A 38 -14.90 12.03 -9.40
CA GLY A 38 -16.01 12.46 -8.55
C GLY A 38 -15.80 12.06 -7.10
N ASP A 39 -16.71 12.53 -6.24
CA ASP A 39 -16.69 12.19 -4.81
C ASP A 39 -17.19 10.76 -4.57
N GLY A 40 -16.51 9.99 -3.71
CA GLY A 40 -16.88 8.62 -3.37
C GLY A 40 -16.57 7.59 -4.46
N THR A 41 -15.53 7.79 -5.25
CA THR A 41 -15.17 6.86 -6.34
C THR A 41 -14.38 5.66 -5.80
N LEU A 42 -14.85 4.46 -6.11
CA LEU A 42 -14.24 3.18 -5.73
C LEU A 42 -13.45 2.58 -6.88
N TYR A 43 -12.24 2.12 -6.60
CA TYR A 43 -11.35 1.42 -7.52
C TYR A 43 -10.90 0.10 -6.91
N ASP A 44 -10.77 -0.94 -7.72
CA ASP A 44 -10.22 -2.24 -7.35
C ASP A 44 -9.02 -2.59 -8.25
N LYS A 45 -8.30 -3.66 -7.92
CA LYS A 45 -7.15 -4.15 -8.70
C LYS A 45 -7.43 -4.33 -10.20
N ASN A 46 -8.64 -4.74 -10.58
CA ASN A 46 -9.01 -5.01 -11.96
C ASN A 46 -9.34 -3.74 -12.75
N THR A 47 -9.98 -2.77 -12.08
CA THR A 47 -10.39 -1.48 -12.64
C THR A 47 -9.26 -0.45 -12.65
N MET A 48 -8.22 -0.64 -11.83
CA MET A 48 -7.03 0.20 -11.82
C MET A 48 -6.26 0.18 -13.15
N ALA A 49 -6.14 -1.00 -13.76
CA ALA A 49 -5.36 -1.20 -14.98
C ALA A 49 -6.05 -0.77 -16.27
N ASN A 50 -7.40 -0.70 -16.31
CA ASN A 50 -8.17 -0.31 -17.49
C ASN A 50 -9.56 0.22 -17.09
N THR A 51 -9.87 1.47 -17.44
CA THR A 51 -11.25 1.97 -17.42
C THR A 51 -11.99 1.68 -18.72
N VAL A 52 -13.32 1.87 -18.69
CA VAL A 52 -14.22 1.84 -19.85
C VAL A 52 -13.76 2.76 -21.00
N LYS A 53 -12.91 3.77 -20.72
CA LYS A 53 -12.35 4.69 -21.72
C LYS A 53 -10.88 4.41 -22.08
N GLY A 54 -10.30 3.31 -21.62
CA GLY A 54 -8.90 2.95 -21.89
C GLY A 54 -7.87 3.83 -21.17
N SER A 55 -8.29 4.59 -20.16
CA SER A 55 -7.40 5.37 -19.29
C SER A 55 -6.98 4.52 -18.09
N VAL A 56 -5.70 4.60 -17.71
CA VAL A 56 -5.16 3.94 -16.52
C VAL A 56 -5.35 4.88 -15.34
N VAL A 57 -5.98 4.37 -14.28
CA VAL A 57 -6.40 5.20 -13.13
C VAL A 57 -5.51 5.01 -11.91
N GLY A 58 -4.75 3.93 -11.92
CA GLY A 58 -3.81 3.58 -10.87
C GLY A 58 -2.94 2.42 -11.30
N HIS A 59 -1.95 2.12 -10.47
CA HIS A 59 -1.04 1.00 -10.66
C HIS A 59 -0.95 0.20 -9.38
N THR A 60 -1.04 -1.11 -9.51
CA THR A 60 -0.67 -2.05 -8.44
C THR A 60 0.49 -2.89 -8.93
N LYS A 61 1.54 -3.01 -8.14
CA LYS A 61 2.71 -3.80 -8.51
C LYS A 61 3.22 -4.59 -7.32
N GLN A 62 3.40 -5.89 -7.53
CA GLN A 62 4.22 -6.73 -6.68
C GLN A 62 5.67 -6.60 -7.16
N LEU A 63 6.52 -6.03 -6.32
CA LEU A 63 7.93 -5.77 -6.59
C LEU A 63 8.81 -6.96 -6.17
N ALA A 64 8.41 -7.66 -5.10
CA ALA A 64 9.07 -8.87 -4.61
C ALA A 64 8.06 -9.83 -3.94
N GLY A 65 8.48 -11.08 -3.75
CA GLY A 65 7.66 -12.15 -3.17
C GLY A 65 6.70 -12.80 -4.15
N ASN A 66 5.99 -13.82 -3.69
CA ASN A 66 5.01 -14.59 -4.45
C ASN A 66 3.63 -14.64 -3.78
N GLY A 67 3.46 -13.97 -2.64
CA GLY A 67 2.19 -13.90 -1.93
C GLY A 67 1.12 -13.16 -2.74
N GLU A 68 -0.09 -13.72 -2.74
CA GLU A 68 -1.25 -13.11 -3.39
C GLU A 68 -1.68 -11.86 -2.62
N PHE A 69 -2.24 -10.90 -3.36
CA PHE A 69 -2.77 -9.67 -2.78
C PHE A 69 -3.97 -9.17 -3.57
N ASP A 70 -4.84 -8.46 -2.87
CA ASP A 70 -5.91 -7.66 -3.47
C ASP A 70 -5.97 -6.28 -2.80
N VAL A 71 -6.59 -5.33 -3.49
CA VAL A 71 -6.65 -3.94 -3.05
C VAL A 71 -7.90 -3.25 -3.56
N VAL A 72 -8.51 -2.48 -2.67
CA VAL A 72 -9.57 -1.53 -2.97
C VAL A 72 -9.12 -0.14 -2.53
N ILE A 73 -9.37 0.85 -3.39
CA ILE A 73 -9.04 2.26 -3.15
C ILE A 73 -10.32 3.06 -3.25
N LEU A 74 -10.68 3.79 -2.18
CA LEU A 74 -11.80 4.72 -2.17
C LEU A 74 -11.26 6.15 -2.09
N ARG A 75 -11.61 7.00 -3.06
CA ARG A 75 -11.30 8.44 -3.00
C ARG A 75 -12.56 9.26 -2.78
N THR A 76 -12.55 10.04 -1.71
CA THR A 76 -13.53 11.07 -1.38
C THR A 76 -12.85 12.42 -1.51
N GLN A 77 -13.36 13.33 -2.33
CA GLN A 77 -12.68 14.59 -2.59
C GLN A 77 -13.68 15.70 -2.92
N LYS A 78 -13.64 16.77 -2.12
CA LYS A 78 -14.43 17.99 -2.35
C LYS A 78 -13.80 18.83 -3.45
N THR A 79 -14.54 19.02 -4.54
CA THR A 79 -14.13 19.84 -5.70
C THR A 79 -14.37 21.34 -5.48
N ILE A 80 -15.01 21.71 -4.36
CA ILE A 80 -15.32 23.10 -4.01
C ILE A 80 -14.36 23.54 -2.90
N HIS A 81 -13.79 24.74 -3.07
CA HIS A 81 -12.81 25.30 -2.15
C HIS A 81 -13.33 25.39 -0.68
N PRO A 82 -12.52 25.00 0.32
CA PRO A 82 -11.17 24.45 0.17
C PRO A 82 -11.22 23.02 -0.38
N ASN A 83 -10.34 22.73 -1.33
CA ASN A 83 -10.21 21.39 -1.89
C ASN A 83 -9.67 20.49 -0.79
N THR A 84 -10.48 19.55 -0.32
CA THR A 84 -10.09 18.58 0.71
C THR A 84 -10.47 17.19 0.24
N GLY A 85 -9.64 16.19 0.50
CA GLY A 85 -10.00 14.81 0.23
C GLY A 85 -9.31 13.81 1.14
N THR A 86 -9.78 12.58 1.03
CA THR A 86 -9.24 11.41 1.69
C THR A 86 -9.24 10.28 0.67
N THR A 87 -8.09 9.62 0.58
CA THR A 87 -7.95 8.36 -0.15
C THR A 87 -7.75 7.26 0.88
N VAL A 88 -8.58 6.23 0.84
CA VAL A 88 -8.50 5.06 1.71
C VAL A 88 -8.02 3.89 0.86
N TYR A 89 -6.97 3.21 1.33
CA TYR A 89 -6.46 1.99 0.73
C TYR A 89 -6.81 0.84 1.68
N GLU A 90 -7.57 -0.12 1.20
CA GLU A 90 -7.84 -1.38 1.89
C GLU A 90 -7.07 -2.49 1.15
N LEU A 91 -6.20 -3.18 1.88
CA LEU A 91 -5.23 -4.12 1.33
C LEU A 91 -5.44 -5.49 1.97
N TRP A 92 -5.48 -6.52 1.13
CA TRP A 92 -5.50 -7.91 1.57
C TRP A 92 -4.26 -8.63 1.05
N PHE A 93 -3.66 -9.44 1.92
CA PHE A 93 -2.46 -10.21 1.62
C PHE A 93 -2.67 -11.66 2.07
N SER A 94 -2.24 -12.62 1.25
CA SER A 94 -2.22 -14.02 1.66
C SER A 94 -1.11 -14.29 2.68
N PRO A 95 -1.16 -15.41 3.44
CA PRO A 95 -0.08 -15.77 4.37
C PRO A 95 1.31 -15.81 3.70
N GLY A 96 1.37 -16.24 2.44
CA GLY A 96 2.61 -16.29 1.67
C GLY A 96 3.27 -14.91 1.47
N ALA A 97 2.50 -13.82 1.51
CA ALA A 97 3.03 -12.46 1.38
C ALA A 97 3.94 -12.06 2.55
N ILE A 98 3.67 -12.61 3.73
CA ILE A 98 4.46 -12.39 4.95
C ILE A 98 5.47 -13.52 5.20
N GLY A 99 5.62 -14.45 4.25
CA GLY A 99 6.50 -15.62 4.38
C GLY A 99 5.93 -16.75 5.26
N ALA A 100 4.62 -16.77 5.49
CA ALA A 100 3.94 -17.82 6.23
C ALA A 100 3.21 -18.80 5.29
N GLU A 101 3.12 -20.08 5.67
CA GLU A 101 2.22 -21.04 4.99
C GLU A 101 0.78 -20.90 5.50
N VAL A 102 0.62 -20.62 6.79
CA VAL A 102 -0.64 -20.42 7.50
C VAL A 102 -0.42 -19.36 8.59
N LEU A 103 -1.47 -18.59 8.94
CA LEU A 103 -1.40 -17.63 10.03
C LEU A 103 -1.56 -18.36 11.36
N GLU A 104 -0.56 -18.24 12.24
CA GLU A 104 -0.52 -18.90 13.54
C GLU A 104 -0.17 -17.88 14.63
N GLU A 105 -0.68 -18.11 15.84
CA GLU A 105 -0.29 -17.35 17.03
C GLU A 105 1.23 -17.45 17.25
N GLY A 106 1.84 -16.32 17.61
CA GLY A 106 3.28 -16.20 17.84
C GLY A 106 4.10 -16.03 16.54
N PHE A 107 3.51 -16.18 15.36
CA PHE A 107 4.20 -15.87 14.12
C PHE A 107 4.60 -14.39 14.09
N ALA A 108 5.86 -14.13 13.77
CA ALA A 108 6.42 -12.78 13.74
C ALA A 108 7.05 -12.46 12.38
N PHE A 109 6.92 -11.21 11.97
CA PHE A 109 7.42 -10.71 10.69
C PHE A 109 7.67 -9.20 10.78
N GLY A 110 8.47 -8.66 9.87
CA GLY A 110 8.63 -7.20 9.78
C GLY A 110 7.59 -6.57 8.85
N LEU A 111 7.11 -5.39 9.20
CA LEU A 111 6.19 -4.58 8.41
C LEU A 111 6.73 -3.15 8.25
N GLY A 112 6.86 -2.72 7.00
CA GLY A 112 7.07 -1.33 6.62
C GLY A 112 5.90 -0.84 5.77
N VAL A 113 5.34 0.32 6.11
CA VAL A 113 4.28 0.97 5.35
C VAL A 113 4.66 2.43 5.14
N ALA A 114 4.62 2.86 3.89
CA ALA A 114 4.83 4.25 3.53
C ALA A 114 3.67 4.78 2.68
N VAL A 115 3.06 5.85 3.15
CA VAL A 115 2.15 6.70 2.37
C VAL A 115 2.98 7.81 1.78
N ILE A 116 3.02 7.88 0.46
CA ILE A 116 3.82 8.82 -0.33
C ILE A 116 2.88 9.84 -0.94
N ASP A 117 3.15 11.10 -0.63
CA ASP A 117 2.48 12.26 -1.21
C ASP A 117 3.24 12.66 -2.47
N SER A 118 2.65 12.33 -3.62
CA SER A 118 3.22 12.59 -4.94
C SER A 118 2.16 13.25 -5.81
N ASP A 119 1.81 14.48 -5.49
CA ASP A 119 0.92 15.29 -6.32
C ASP A 119 1.51 15.51 -7.73
N PRO A 120 0.69 15.46 -8.80
CA PRO A 120 1.15 15.72 -10.17
C PRO A 120 1.84 17.09 -10.36
N ASP A 121 1.44 18.08 -9.55
CA ASP A 121 1.97 19.44 -9.59
C ASP A 121 3.25 19.62 -8.74
N ALA A 122 3.64 18.59 -7.96
CA ALA A 122 4.84 18.53 -7.13
C ALA A 122 5.60 17.20 -7.38
N PRO A 123 6.14 16.99 -8.59
CA PRO A 123 6.69 15.71 -8.99
C PRO A 123 7.86 15.24 -8.09
N GLY A 124 7.87 13.94 -7.78
CA GLY A 124 8.87 13.28 -6.94
C GLY A 124 8.36 12.94 -5.53
N LYS A 125 9.17 12.19 -4.76
CA LYS A 125 8.87 11.82 -3.36
C LYS A 125 9.08 13.04 -2.45
N GLN A 126 8.16 14.00 -2.48
CA GLN A 126 8.28 15.27 -1.75
C GLN A 126 7.93 15.12 -0.26
N GLY A 127 7.12 14.12 0.09
CA GLY A 127 6.80 13.78 1.48
C GLY A 127 6.36 12.34 1.63
N TRP A 128 6.62 11.77 2.81
CA TRP A 128 6.11 10.46 3.19
C TRP A 128 5.81 10.38 4.67
N SER A 129 4.91 9.47 5.02
CA SER A 129 4.60 9.10 6.39
C SER A 129 4.26 7.61 6.47
N GLY A 130 4.03 7.07 7.67
CA GLY A 130 3.62 5.69 7.84
C GLY A 130 4.37 5.00 8.98
N TRP A 131 4.46 3.68 8.93
CA TRP A 131 5.07 2.86 9.97
C TRP A 131 6.33 2.18 9.43
N GLY A 132 7.50 2.57 9.97
CA GLY A 132 8.79 2.21 9.37
C GLY A 132 8.93 2.67 7.90
N PRO A 133 8.51 3.89 7.51
CA PRO A 133 8.44 4.24 6.10
C PRO A 133 9.81 4.26 5.42
N ASP A 134 10.88 4.56 6.15
CA ASP A 134 12.25 4.55 5.63
C ASP A 134 12.72 3.15 5.22
N SER A 135 12.01 2.09 5.62
CA SER A 135 12.28 0.72 5.16
C SER A 135 11.93 0.50 3.68
N VAL A 136 11.08 1.35 3.09
CA VAL A 136 10.48 1.08 1.77
C VAL A 136 10.36 2.31 0.88
N VAL A 137 10.44 3.54 1.39
CA VAL A 137 10.24 4.74 0.55
C VAL A 137 11.32 4.89 -0.51
N LEU A 138 12.60 4.93 -0.12
CA LEU A 138 13.71 5.22 -1.03
C LEU A 138 14.25 3.92 -1.64
N GLU A 139 14.76 3.05 -0.78
CA GLU A 139 15.29 1.74 -1.09
C GLU A 139 14.78 0.74 -0.06
N THR A 140 14.71 -0.53 -0.44
CA THR A 140 14.27 -1.59 0.44
C THR A 140 15.32 -1.83 1.51
N ASN A 141 14.98 -1.52 2.76
CA ASN A 141 15.83 -1.71 3.94
C ASN A 141 15.06 -2.48 5.01
N PRO A 142 15.12 -3.83 5.00
CA PRO A 142 14.40 -4.68 5.93
C PRO A 142 14.57 -4.31 7.40
N GLY A 143 15.77 -3.86 7.79
CA GLY A 143 16.11 -3.57 9.19
C GLY A 143 15.31 -2.43 9.83
N GLU A 144 14.73 -1.55 9.02
CA GLU A 144 13.92 -0.40 9.47
C GLU A 144 12.43 -0.72 9.60
N THR A 145 12.01 -1.95 9.29
CA THR A 145 10.63 -2.38 9.50
C THR A 145 10.29 -2.51 10.98
N ALA A 146 9.01 -2.33 11.31
CA ALA A 146 8.49 -2.64 12.64
C ALA A 146 8.31 -4.16 12.79
N LEU A 147 8.61 -4.71 13.96
CA LEU A 147 8.35 -6.12 14.24
C LEU A 147 6.90 -6.31 14.66
N ILE A 148 6.19 -7.19 13.97
CA ILE A 148 4.81 -7.59 14.23
C ILE A 148 4.81 -9.02 14.78
N THR A 149 3.93 -9.30 15.74
CA THR A 149 3.68 -10.65 16.25
C THR A 149 2.17 -10.88 16.29
N LEU A 150 1.71 -11.96 15.66
CA LEU A 150 0.31 -12.36 15.71
C LEU A 150 0.01 -12.93 17.10
N VAL A 151 -1.05 -12.45 17.74
CA VAL A 151 -1.41 -12.83 19.12
C VAL A 151 -2.56 -13.84 19.18
N GLY A 152 -2.98 -14.38 18.03
CA GLY A 152 -4.12 -15.29 17.94
C GLY A 152 -5.45 -14.56 18.05
N ASP A 153 -6.47 -15.29 18.49
CA ASP A 153 -7.79 -14.71 18.72
C ASP A 153 -7.71 -13.68 19.87
N PRO A 154 -8.50 -12.59 19.80
CA PRO A 154 -8.64 -11.71 20.94
C PRO A 154 -9.07 -12.54 22.15
N ALA A 155 -8.50 -12.26 23.32
CA ALA A 155 -8.98 -12.90 24.54
C ALA A 155 -10.49 -12.65 24.65
N ASP A 156 -11.26 -13.72 24.86
CA ASP A 156 -12.64 -13.58 25.31
C ASP A 156 -12.57 -12.88 26.68
N ASP A 157 -12.75 -11.57 26.69
CA ASP A 157 -12.92 -10.80 27.92
C ASP A 157 -14.27 -11.22 28.55
N ASP A 158 -14.28 -12.37 29.23
CA ASP A 158 -15.33 -12.78 30.16
C ASP A 158 -15.20 -11.90 31.42
N ASP A 159 -15.84 -10.73 31.41
CA ASP A 159 -16.10 -9.88 32.60
C ASP A 159 -17.60 -9.52 32.72
#